data_AF-A0A9D8WNH4-F1
#
_entry.id   AF-A0A9D8WNH4-F1
#
_cell.length_a   1.000
_cell.length_b   1.000
_cell.length_c   1.000
_cell.angle_alpha   90.00
_cell.angle_beta   90.00
_cell.angle_gamma   90.00
#
_symmetry.space_group_name_H-M   'P 1'
#
loop_
_entity.id
_entity.type
_entity.pdbx_description
1 polymer ?
#
loop_
_entity_poly.entity_id
_entity_poly.type
_entity_poly.pdbx_seq_one_letter_code
_entity_poly.pdbx_strand_id
1 'polypeptide(L)'
;MKKFVMFMLALLPMFAMAQSNASLEGTIWTNGGQFFGLKKVAGKANYYSGYGGSLHEGGIIFGLKGTADTYNIVNGDNGEPEGSEFYYSGQTLLLDIEGAVAKLRTIDGERCLLLYVGNELYDIYHEFIKAYKMETLYDLEAYLMLKTQLAGEYIDSKGDLVTFNADNRSVTGLFDDTKHFKVVEVYDMPSTILQFDETAYSFSHEDDGLLLTKMKCDTEDPESWEATEKTIRLYHVLPSQMKGTAGKSSRFDFASQSLLYKESLYGFTKSELKLMRNEIYARHGYQFSTHDMKEYFSKCPWYKPRGNNNAVVAELSEVEQLNIQLIKRVEKESEANE
;
A
#
# COMPACT_ATOMS: atom_id res chain seq x y z
N MET A 1 -22.28 68.60 15.97
CA MET A 1 -22.79 67.58 15.03
C MET A 1 -21.77 67.35 13.91
N LYS A 2 -21.03 66.25 13.97
CA LYS A 2 -20.56 65.45 12.83
C LYS A 2 -19.84 64.23 13.41
N LYS A 3 -20.44 63.06 13.23
CA LYS A 3 -20.00 61.76 13.74
C LYS A 3 -18.72 61.35 13.01
N PHE A 4 -17.67 61.01 13.76
CA PHE A 4 -16.58 60.19 13.23
C PHE A 4 -17.07 58.74 13.20
N VAL A 5 -17.35 58.22 12.01
CA VAL A 5 -17.55 56.79 11.78
C VAL A 5 -16.20 56.22 11.37
N MET A 6 -15.58 55.46 12.26
CA MET A 6 -14.38 54.70 12.01
C MET A 6 -14.78 53.42 11.27
N PHE A 7 -14.56 53.38 9.96
CA PHE A 7 -14.67 52.13 9.19
C PHE A 7 -13.40 51.32 9.46
N MET A 8 -13.50 50.29 10.33
CA MET A 8 -12.53 49.20 10.32
C MET A 8 -12.73 48.42 9.02
N LEU A 9 -11.86 48.63 8.03
CA LEU A 9 -11.64 47.62 7.00
C LEU A 9 -10.97 46.42 7.68
N ALA A 10 -11.77 45.41 8.02
CA ALA A 10 -11.25 44.08 8.26
C ALA A 10 -10.67 43.58 6.93
N LEU A 11 -9.35 43.68 6.78
CA LEU A 11 -8.60 42.95 5.77
C LEU A 11 -8.70 41.45 6.11
N LEU A 12 -9.73 40.80 5.60
CA LEU A 12 -9.72 39.36 5.40
C LEU A 12 -8.51 39.06 4.50
N PRO A 13 -7.56 38.20 4.92
CA PRO A 13 -6.60 37.68 3.96
C PRO A 13 -7.41 36.81 2.99
N MET A 14 -7.59 37.31 1.77
CA MET A 14 -7.90 36.46 0.63
C MET A 14 -6.73 35.47 0.52
N PHE A 15 -6.90 34.28 1.09
CA PHE A 15 -6.15 33.11 0.66
C PHE A 15 -6.61 32.78 -0.76
N ALA A 16 -6.12 33.54 -1.73
CA ALA A 16 -5.82 32.95 -3.01
C ALA A 16 -4.66 31.99 -2.73
N MET A 17 -4.98 30.72 -2.41
CA MET A 17 -4.00 29.67 -2.63
C MET A 17 -3.73 29.68 -4.14
N ALA A 18 -2.70 30.42 -4.55
CA ALA A 18 -1.93 30.02 -5.70
C ALA A 18 -1.53 28.57 -5.37
N GLN A 19 -2.16 27.61 -6.05
CA GLN A 19 -1.71 26.24 -6.12
C GLN A 19 -0.25 26.36 -6.55
N SER A 20 0.68 26.29 -5.59
CA SER A 20 2.09 26.32 -5.92
C SER A 20 2.26 25.17 -6.89
N ASN A 21 2.90 25.41 -8.03
CA ASN A 21 3.26 24.34 -8.95
C ASN A 21 4.17 23.39 -8.17
N ALA A 22 3.59 22.40 -7.51
CA ALA A 22 4.28 21.51 -6.61
C ALA A 22 5.24 20.71 -7.49
N SER A 23 6.52 21.06 -7.42
CA SER A 23 7.52 20.47 -8.30
C SER A 23 7.52 18.96 -8.10
N LEU A 24 7.56 18.21 -9.20
CA LEU A 24 7.83 16.78 -9.18
C LEU A 24 9.32 16.47 -8.93
N GLU A 25 10.18 17.48 -9.06
CA GLU A 25 11.65 17.31 -8.94
C GLU A 25 12.09 17.14 -7.50
N GLY A 26 13.09 16.28 -7.29
CA GLY A 26 13.67 16.03 -5.97
C GLY A 26 12.82 15.17 -5.06
N THR A 27 11.66 14.70 -5.56
CA THR A 27 10.78 13.75 -4.90
C THR A 27 11.08 12.33 -5.38
N ILE A 28 11.06 11.38 -4.44
CA ILE A 28 10.97 9.94 -4.73
C ILE A 28 9.51 9.54 -4.70
N TRP A 29 9.06 8.79 -5.68
CA TRP A 29 7.71 8.27 -5.81
C TRP A 29 7.75 6.76 -5.67
N THR A 30 6.83 6.15 -4.93
CA THR A 30 6.83 4.69 -4.70
C THR A 30 5.43 4.11 -4.51
N ASN A 31 5.21 2.89 -5.01
CA ASN A 31 4.00 2.09 -4.76
C ASN A 31 4.26 0.97 -3.71
N GLY A 32 5.43 0.99 -3.06
CA GLY A 32 5.86 0.04 -2.03
C GLY A 32 6.89 -0.98 -2.51
N GLY A 33 6.86 -1.39 -3.77
CA GLY A 33 7.82 -2.35 -4.36
C GLY A 33 8.67 -1.74 -5.49
N GLN A 34 8.19 -0.65 -6.07
CA GLN A 34 8.86 0.12 -7.12
C GLN A 34 9.04 1.56 -6.68
N PHE A 35 10.09 2.20 -7.19
CA PHE A 35 10.36 3.60 -6.91
C PHE A 35 11.01 4.31 -8.09
N PHE A 36 10.80 5.62 -8.17
CA PHE A 36 11.52 6.48 -9.11
C PHE A 36 11.64 7.92 -8.61
N GLY A 37 12.71 8.60 -9.03
CA GLY A 37 12.84 10.04 -8.94
C GLY A 37 12.54 10.70 -10.29
N LEU A 38 12.10 11.96 -10.26
CA LEU A 38 11.83 12.75 -11.47
C LEU A 38 12.77 13.96 -11.56
N LYS A 39 13.23 14.26 -12.79
CA LYS A 39 14.10 15.41 -13.08
C LYS A 39 13.64 16.10 -14.37
N LYS A 40 13.54 17.44 -14.38
CA LYS A 40 13.27 18.15 -15.65
C LYS A 40 14.43 18.02 -16.60
N VAL A 41 14.12 17.89 -17.89
CA VAL A 41 15.13 17.84 -18.95
C VAL A 41 15.30 19.22 -19.56
N ALA A 42 16.53 19.74 -19.53
CA ALA A 42 16.86 21.02 -20.13
C ALA A 42 16.54 21.03 -21.63
N GLY A 43 15.92 22.11 -22.11
CA GLY A 43 15.51 22.23 -23.52
C GLY A 43 14.23 21.48 -23.89
N LYS A 44 13.64 20.67 -22.99
CA LYS A 44 12.35 20.01 -23.20
C LYS A 44 11.28 20.60 -22.29
N ALA A 45 10.43 21.46 -22.83
CA ALA A 45 9.32 22.04 -22.08
C ALA A 45 8.35 20.94 -21.60
N ASN A 46 7.92 21.02 -20.35
CA ASN A 46 6.89 20.14 -19.78
C ASN A 46 7.27 18.66 -19.80
N TYR A 47 8.56 18.35 -19.69
CA TYR A 47 9.09 17.00 -19.72
C TYR A 47 9.95 16.72 -18.48
N TYR A 48 9.69 15.58 -17.85
CA TYR A 48 10.50 15.01 -16.78
C TYR A 48 11.05 13.66 -17.22
N SER A 49 12.32 13.42 -16.97
CA SER A 49 12.91 12.08 -17.04
C SER A 49 12.80 11.42 -15.67
N GLY A 50 12.31 10.19 -15.64
CA GLY A 50 12.18 9.36 -14.47
C GLY A 50 13.28 8.32 -14.40
N TYR A 51 13.88 8.16 -13.23
CA TYR A 51 14.94 7.19 -12.97
C TYR A 51 14.62 6.40 -11.72
N GLY A 52 14.68 5.07 -11.79
CA GLY A 52 14.23 4.23 -10.69
C GLY A 52 14.63 2.76 -10.76
N GLY A 53 14.01 1.98 -9.88
CA GLY A 53 14.10 0.52 -9.85
C GLY A 53 12.86 -0.10 -9.21
N SER A 54 12.84 -1.43 -9.18
CA SER A 54 12.22 -2.13 -8.07
C SER A 54 13.19 -2.17 -6.89
N LEU A 55 12.75 -2.68 -5.75
CA LEU A 55 13.66 -2.98 -4.63
C LEU A 55 14.66 -4.08 -4.98
N HIS A 56 14.36 -4.90 -6.00
CA HIS A 56 15.17 -6.04 -6.43
C HIS A 56 16.11 -5.73 -7.61
N GLU A 57 15.71 -4.81 -8.50
CA GLU A 57 16.39 -4.53 -9.76
C GLU A 57 16.38 -3.03 -10.09
N GLY A 58 17.55 -2.48 -10.45
CA GLY A 58 17.67 -1.11 -10.96
C GLY A 58 17.48 -1.02 -12.49
N GLY A 59 17.37 0.19 -13.01
CA GLY A 59 17.46 0.43 -14.48
C GLY A 59 16.17 0.86 -15.14
N ILE A 60 15.31 1.58 -14.43
CA ILE A 60 14.10 2.15 -15.03
C ILE A 60 14.41 3.54 -15.56
N ILE A 61 14.07 3.78 -16.83
CA ILE A 61 14.08 5.11 -17.43
C ILE A 61 12.78 5.32 -18.21
N PHE A 62 12.05 6.38 -17.90
CA PHE A 62 10.82 6.77 -18.61
C PHE A 62 10.68 8.30 -18.66
N GLY A 63 9.75 8.79 -19.47
CA GLY A 63 9.42 10.21 -19.55
C GLY A 63 8.01 10.49 -19.06
N LEU A 64 7.83 11.63 -18.38
CA LEU A 64 6.51 12.23 -18.12
C LEU A 64 6.40 13.53 -18.89
N LYS A 65 5.45 13.59 -19.83
CA LYS A 65 5.20 14.78 -20.65
C LYS A 65 3.80 15.34 -20.40
N GLY A 66 3.72 16.57 -19.87
CA GLY A 66 2.45 17.21 -19.55
C GLY A 66 2.55 18.39 -18.58
N THR A 67 1.40 18.95 -18.21
CA THR A 67 1.29 20.20 -17.41
C THR A 67 0.14 20.14 -16.42
N ALA A 68 0.16 21.06 -15.45
CA ALA A 68 -0.90 21.39 -14.48
C ALA A 68 -1.25 20.29 -13.46
N ASP A 69 -1.14 19.02 -13.81
CA ASP A 69 -1.33 17.84 -12.96
C ASP A 69 -1.34 16.53 -13.79
N THR A 70 -1.47 16.61 -15.11
CA THR A 70 -1.66 15.46 -15.98
C THR A 70 -0.47 15.26 -16.90
N TYR A 71 0.07 14.03 -16.91
CA TYR A 71 1.30 13.67 -17.61
C TYR A 71 1.10 12.37 -18.38
N ASN A 72 1.43 12.37 -19.67
CA ASN A 72 1.52 11.13 -20.43
C ASN A 72 2.83 10.44 -20.09
N ILE A 73 2.77 9.12 -19.89
CA ILE A 73 3.98 8.29 -19.85
C ILE A 73 4.47 8.13 -21.29
N VAL A 74 5.75 8.42 -21.50
CA VAL A 74 6.42 8.31 -22.79
C VAL A 74 7.76 7.61 -22.60
N ASN A 75 8.37 7.15 -23.68
CA ASN A 75 9.70 6.55 -23.63
C ASN A 75 10.72 7.48 -22.96
N GLY A 76 11.59 6.87 -22.18
CA GLY A 76 12.67 7.55 -21.48
C GLY A 76 13.62 8.23 -22.46
N ASP A 77 14.05 9.44 -22.09
CA ASP A 77 15.24 10.04 -22.64
C ASP A 77 16.31 9.98 -21.55
N ASN A 78 17.27 9.07 -21.74
CA ASN A 78 18.42 8.93 -20.85
C ASN A 78 19.50 9.99 -21.11
N GLY A 79 19.29 10.89 -22.08
CA GLY A 79 20.25 11.92 -22.50
C GLY A 79 21.23 11.43 -23.58
N GLU A 80 21.12 10.19 -24.02
CA GLU A 80 21.93 9.65 -25.11
C GLU A 80 21.37 10.06 -26.49
N PRO A 81 22.21 10.15 -27.54
CA PRO A 81 21.74 10.38 -28.90
C PRO A 81 20.86 9.22 -29.40
N GLU A 82 19.75 9.55 -30.07
CA GLU A 82 18.87 8.56 -30.69
C GLU A 82 19.65 7.62 -31.63
N GLY A 83 19.56 6.31 -31.38
CA GLY A 83 20.28 5.28 -32.14
C GLY A 83 21.67 4.89 -31.61
N SER A 84 22.14 5.45 -30.50
CA SER A 84 23.38 4.97 -29.85
C SER A 84 23.18 3.61 -29.19
N GLU A 85 24.26 2.84 -29.02
CA GLU A 85 24.24 1.56 -28.29
C GLU A 85 23.71 1.76 -26.86
N PHE A 86 24.02 2.90 -26.25
CA PHE A 86 23.60 3.29 -24.91
C PHE A 86 22.20 3.93 -24.86
N TYR A 87 21.62 4.32 -25.99
CA TYR A 87 20.26 4.85 -26.07
C TYR A 87 19.23 3.80 -25.64
N TYR A 88 19.46 2.53 -26.03
CA TYR A 88 18.56 1.42 -25.73
C TYR A 88 19.06 0.51 -24.59
N SER A 89 20.35 0.56 -24.23
CA SER A 89 20.89 -0.28 -23.15
C SER A 89 20.37 0.18 -21.79
N GLY A 90 19.77 -0.73 -21.02
CA GLY A 90 19.36 -0.46 -19.64
C GLY A 90 18.04 0.30 -19.49
N GLN A 91 17.19 0.32 -20.52
CA GLN A 91 15.79 0.73 -20.38
C GLN A 91 14.93 -0.50 -20.04
N THR A 92 14.79 -0.83 -18.76
CA THR A 92 13.67 -1.68 -18.35
C THR A 92 12.50 -0.73 -18.11
N LEU A 93 11.55 -0.69 -19.04
CA LEU A 93 10.32 0.07 -18.85
C LEU A 93 9.53 -0.58 -17.72
N LEU A 94 9.61 -0.02 -16.51
CA LEU A 94 8.69 -0.36 -15.42
C LEU A 94 7.23 -0.20 -15.83
N LEU A 95 7.00 0.72 -16.76
CA LEU A 95 5.70 1.17 -17.22
C LEU A 95 5.68 1.10 -18.75
N ASP A 96 5.94 -0.07 -19.34
CA ASP A 96 5.60 -0.32 -20.76
C ASP A 96 4.08 -0.50 -20.91
N ILE A 97 3.36 0.53 -20.48
CA ILE A 97 1.91 0.54 -20.39
C ILE A 97 1.47 1.58 -21.41
N GLU A 98 1.27 1.10 -22.63
CA GLU A 98 0.86 1.95 -23.74
C GLU A 98 -0.41 2.75 -23.38
N GLY A 99 -0.35 4.07 -23.62
CA GLY A 99 -1.47 4.97 -23.34
C GLY A 99 -1.68 5.31 -21.86
N ALA A 100 -0.73 5.01 -20.98
CA ALA A 100 -0.84 5.34 -19.57
C ALA A 100 -0.69 6.84 -19.30
N VAL A 101 -1.50 7.35 -18.37
CA VAL A 101 -1.54 8.75 -17.94
C VAL A 101 -1.37 8.83 -16.43
N ALA A 102 -0.36 9.54 -15.97
CA ALA A 102 -0.16 9.87 -14.57
C ALA A 102 -0.87 11.19 -14.23
N LYS A 103 -1.62 11.20 -13.14
CA LYS A 103 -2.29 12.39 -12.58
C LYS A 103 -1.76 12.69 -11.19
N LEU A 104 -1.09 13.82 -11.03
CA LEU A 104 -0.66 14.34 -9.74
C LEU A 104 -1.88 14.85 -8.95
N ARG A 105 -2.07 14.31 -7.76
CA ARG A 105 -3.13 14.71 -6.84
C ARG A 105 -2.57 14.89 -5.43
N THR A 106 -3.31 15.62 -4.61
CA THR A 106 -3.14 15.64 -3.15
C THR A 106 -4.43 15.11 -2.55
N ILE A 107 -4.32 14.00 -1.82
CA ILE A 107 -5.44 13.28 -1.23
C ILE A 107 -5.11 13.12 0.25
N ASP A 108 -5.98 13.62 1.13
CA ASP A 108 -5.78 13.66 2.59
C ASP A 108 -4.42 14.24 3.04
N GLY A 109 -3.91 15.21 2.27
CA GLY A 109 -2.64 15.89 2.56
C GLY A 109 -1.41 15.19 1.98
N GLU A 110 -1.57 14.01 1.38
CA GLU A 110 -0.49 13.25 0.76
C GLU A 110 -0.49 13.42 -0.76
N ARG A 111 0.68 13.69 -1.34
CA ARG A 111 0.84 13.81 -2.79
C ARG A 111 1.01 12.43 -3.39
N CYS A 112 0.27 12.16 -4.46
CA CYS A 112 0.32 10.91 -5.19
C CYS A 112 0.28 11.15 -6.70
N LEU A 113 0.92 10.26 -7.45
CA LEU A 113 0.74 10.08 -8.88
C LEU A 113 -0.20 8.90 -9.09
N LEU A 114 -1.43 9.20 -9.49
CA LEU A 114 -2.42 8.20 -9.87
C LEU A 114 -2.20 7.82 -11.32
N LEU A 115 -1.82 6.57 -11.57
CA LEU A 115 -1.56 6.07 -12.91
C LEU A 115 -2.82 5.42 -13.49
N TYR A 116 -3.25 5.85 -14.67
CA TYR A 116 -4.44 5.33 -15.36
C TYR A 116 -4.09 4.75 -16.72
N VAL A 117 -4.83 3.71 -17.12
CA VAL A 117 -4.88 3.21 -18.50
C VAL A 117 -6.31 3.34 -18.98
N GLY A 118 -6.54 4.24 -19.95
CA GLY A 118 -7.89 4.68 -20.28
C GLY A 118 -8.59 5.26 -19.04
N ASN A 119 -9.66 4.59 -18.59
CA ASN A 119 -10.44 4.99 -17.40
C ASN A 119 -10.17 4.10 -16.17
N GLU A 120 -9.31 3.09 -16.27
CA GLU A 120 -9.00 2.20 -15.15
C GLU A 120 -7.76 2.68 -14.40
N LEU A 121 -7.85 2.76 -13.08
CA LEU A 121 -6.68 2.96 -12.23
C LEU A 121 -5.75 1.76 -12.36
N TYR A 122 -4.50 2.03 -12.70
CA TYR A 122 -3.43 1.05 -12.85
C TYR A 122 -2.58 0.95 -11.59
N ASP A 123 -2.17 2.08 -11.01
CA ASP A 123 -1.34 2.10 -9.80
C ASP A 123 -1.41 3.45 -9.09
N ILE A 124 -0.90 3.50 -7.87
CA ILE A 124 -0.76 4.70 -7.05
C ILE A 124 0.69 4.79 -6.57
N TYR A 125 1.39 5.82 -7.02
CA TYR A 125 2.72 6.14 -6.50
C TYR A 125 2.62 7.28 -5.51
N HIS A 126 3.03 7.03 -4.29
CA HIS A 126 3.03 7.98 -3.19
C HIS A 126 4.33 8.77 -3.18
N GLU A 127 4.26 10.07 -2.89
CA GLU A 127 5.46 10.85 -2.57
C GLU A 127 6.09 10.24 -1.30
N PHE A 128 7.32 9.76 -1.41
CA PHE A 128 8.05 9.18 -0.28
C PHE A 128 8.52 10.31 0.65
N ILE A 129 7.87 10.44 1.79
CA ILE A 129 8.17 11.46 2.79
C ILE A 129 8.97 10.82 3.93
N LYS A 130 10.25 11.21 4.08
CA LYS A 130 11.13 10.77 5.18
C LYS A 130 10.63 11.10 6.60
N ALA A 131 9.55 11.89 6.72
CA ALA A 131 9.04 12.39 7.98
C ALA A 131 8.36 11.33 8.87
N TYR A 132 8.02 10.16 8.33
CA TYR A 132 7.35 9.08 9.07
C TYR A 132 8.29 8.09 9.79
N LYS A 133 9.53 8.53 10.11
CA LYS A 133 10.61 7.69 10.71
C LYS A 133 11.12 6.56 9.80
N MET A 134 10.83 6.61 8.51
CA MET A 134 11.37 5.70 7.52
C MET A 134 12.54 6.37 6.84
N GLU A 135 13.74 5.83 7.07
CA GLU A 135 14.97 6.37 6.50
C GLU A 135 15.19 5.83 5.07
N THR A 136 14.66 4.63 4.79
CA THR A 136 14.80 3.89 3.53
C THR A 136 13.46 3.37 2.99
N LEU A 137 13.46 2.92 1.74
CA LEU A 137 12.29 2.23 1.16
C LEU A 137 12.10 0.82 1.75
N TYR A 138 13.17 0.17 2.22
CA TYR A 138 13.09 -1.10 2.93
C TYR A 138 12.37 -0.95 4.28
N ASP A 139 12.56 0.16 4.99
CA ASP A 139 11.79 0.46 6.21
C ASP A 139 10.29 0.59 5.90
N LEU A 140 9.94 1.18 4.75
CA LEU A 140 8.57 1.30 4.28
C LEU A 140 7.97 -0.06 3.96
N GLU A 141 8.66 -0.88 3.18
CA GLU A 141 8.20 -2.22 2.82
C GLU A 141 7.97 -3.09 4.07
N ALA A 142 8.95 -3.13 4.98
CA ALA A 142 8.83 -3.85 6.24
C ALA A 142 7.64 -3.35 7.07
N TYR A 143 7.42 -2.04 7.14
CA TYR A 143 6.26 -1.49 7.84
C TYR A 143 4.94 -1.86 7.19
N LEU A 144 4.83 -1.75 5.85
CA LEU A 144 3.62 -2.09 5.11
C LEU A 144 3.29 -3.56 5.34
N MET A 145 4.26 -4.46 5.19
CA MET A 145 4.13 -5.89 5.48
C MET A 145 3.65 -6.13 6.91
N LEU A 146 4.33 -5.57 7.91
CA LEU A 146 3.97 -5.80 9.31
C LEU A 146 2.59 -5.24 9.66
N LYS A 147 2.24 -4.04 9.19
CA LYS A 147 1.01 -3.35 9.58
C LYS A 147 -0.21 -3.93 8.86
N THR A 148 -0.06 -4.28 7.59
CA THR A 148 -1.19 -4.76 6.78
C THR A 148 -1.34 -6.28 6.88
N GLN A 149 -0.27 -7.05 6.65
CA GLN A 149 -0.30 -8.51 6.48
C GLN A 149 -0.17 -9.24 7.83
N LEU A 150 0.78 -8.85 8.69
CA LEU A 150 1.02 -9.60 9.94
C LEU A 150 0.12 -9.18 11.11
N ALA A 151 0.02 -7.88 11.39
CA ALA A 151 -0.62 -7.37 12.61
C ALA A 151 -2.10 -7.78 12.69
N GLY A 152 -2.49 -8.35 13.83
CA GLY A 152 -3.83 -8.87 14.00
C GLY A 152 -3.97 -9.81 15.19
N GLU A 153 -5.20 -10.26 15.38
CA GLU A 153 -5.56 -11.28 16.35
C GLU A 153 -5.91 -12.57 15.61
N TYR A 154 -5.35 -13.67 16.12
CA TYR A 154 -5.48 -15.00 15.57
C TYR A 154 -5.77 -16.02 16.68
N ILE A 155 -6.25 -17.18 16.30
CA ILE A 155 -6.51 -18.32 17.18
C ILE A 155 -5.64 -19.48 16.71
N ASP A 156 -4.90 -20.10 17.62
CA ASP A 156 -4.12 -21.29 17.29
C ASP A 156 -5.01 -22.55 17.17
N SER A 157 -4.41 -23.71 16.90
CA SER A 157 -5.15 -24.97 16.77
C SER A 157 -5.81 -25.47 18.07
N LYS A 158 -5.47 -24.90 19.23
CA LYS A 158 -6.04 -25.23 20.53
C LYS A 158 -7.18 -24.30 20.93
N GLY A 159 -7.37 -23.19 20.21
CA GLY A 159 -8.36 -22.17 20.55
C GLY A 159 -7.77 -20.99 21.32
N ASP A 160 -6.45 -20.93 21.49
CA ASP A 160 -5.77 -19.89 22.25
C ASP A 160 -5.48 -18.66 21.38
N LEU A 161 -5.61 -17.47 21.98
CA LEU A 161 -5.43 -16.19 21.29
C LEU A 161 -3.94 -15.90 21.07
N VAL A 162 -3.57 -15.64 19.81
CA VAL A 162 -2.28 -15.13 19.37
C VAL A 162 -2.46 -13.72 18.83
N THR A 163 -1.65 -12.77 19.29
CA THR A 163 -1.74 -11.37 18.85
C THR A 163 -0.40 -10.87 18.36
N PHE A 164 -0.34 -10.45 17.09
CA PHE A 164 0.81 -9.78 16.50
C PHE A 164 0.60 -8.27 16.53
N ASN A 165 1.58 -7.54 17.08
CA ASN A 165 1.60 -6.10 17.12
C ASN A 165 2.77 -5.58 16.26
N ALA A 166 2.46 -4.79 15.23
CA ALA A 166 3.46 -4.23 14.33
C ALA A 166 4.29 -3.10 14.95
N ASP A 167 3.69 -2.28 15.82
CA ASP A 167 4.30 -1.02 16.29
C ASP A 167 5.46 -1.30 17.26
N ASN A 168 5.34 -2.34 18.09
CA ASN A 168 6.39 -2.78 19.01
C ASN A 168 7.08 -4.08 18.57
N ARG A 169 6.73 -4.59 17.38
CA ARG A 169 7.23 -5.86 16.80
C ARG A 169 7.19 -6.99 17.82
N SER A 170 6.02 -7.25 18.39
CA SER A 170 5.84 -8.29 19.40
C SER A 170 4.71 -9.26 19.07
N VAL A 171 4.80 -10.47 19.62
CA VAL A 171 3.74 -11.47 19.60
C VAL A 171 3.44 -11.93 21.02
N THR A 172 2.16 -12.03 21.36
CA THR A 172 1.67 -12.59 22.63
C THR A 172 0.82 -13.82 22.32
N GLY A 173 0.96 -14.88 23.12
CA GLY A 173 0.18 -16.11 22.99
C GLY A 173 0.75 -17.16 22.04
N LEU A 174 1.75 -16.81 21.21
CA LEU A 174 2.47 -17.81 20.38
C LEU A 174 3.50 -18.61 21.19
N PHE A 175 4.06 -18.00 22.24
CA PHE A 175 5.03 -18.57 23.18
C PHE A 175 4.52 -18.39 24.63
N ASP A 176 5.19 -19.01 25.60
CA ASP A 176 4.85 -18.93 27.02
C ASP A 176 4.88 -17.47 27.54
N ASP A 177 5.78 -16.65 27.00
CA ASP A 177 5.93 -15.22 27.25
C ASP A 177 5.69 -14.39 25.96
N THR A 178 5.49 -13.08 26.14
CA THR A 178 5.48 -12.17 24.98
C THR A 178 6.88 -12.09 24.40
N LYS A 179 7.01 -12.37 23.10
CA LYS A 179 8.28 -12.29 22.38
C LYS A 179 8.31 -11.08 21.46
N HIS A 180 9.46 -10.46 21.36
CA HIS A 180 9.75 -9.50 20.29
C HIS A 180 10.40 -10.22 19.12
N PHE A 181 10.19 -9.69 17.92
CA PHE A 181 10.77 -10.24 16.71
C PHE A 181 11.49 -9.19 15.88
N LYS A 182 12.41 -9.67 15.06
CA LYS A 182 13.01 -8.90 13.97
C LYS A 182 12.52 -9.47 12.64
N VAL A 183 12.31 -8.59 11.68
CA VAL A 183 12.19 -8.99 10.28
C VAL A 183 13.60 -9.32 9.80
N VAL A 184 13.80 -10.53 9.30
CA VAL A 184 15.08 -10.94 8.71
C VAL A 184 15.21 -10.27 7.36
N GLU A 185 16.39 -9.71 7.11
CA GLU A 185 16.78 -9.20 5.81
C GLU A 185 17.47 -10.31 5.02
N VAL A 186 17.06 -10.49 3.76
CA VAL A 186 17.64 -11.44 2.81
C VAL A 186 18.07 -10.63 1.60
N TYR A 187 19.36 -10.65 1.27
CA TYR A 187 19.96 -9.77 0.25
C TYR A 187 19.64 -8.27 0.49
N ASP A 188 19.83 -7.80 1.73
CA ASP A 188 19.52 -6.43 2.17
C ASP A 188 18.04 -6.00 2.03
N MET A 189 17.12 -6.96 1.87
CA MET A 189 15.68 -6.69 1.69
C MET A 189 14.84 -7.36 2.77
N PRO A 190 13.77 -6.70 3.25
CA PRO A 190 12.92 -7.30 4.27
C PRO A 190 12.21 -8.54 3.71
N SER A 191 12.21 -9.62 4.47
CA SER A 191 11.53 -10.86 4.12
C SER A 191 10.30 -11.10 5.00
N THR A 192 9.50 -12.12 4.69
CA THR A 192 8.43 -12.59 5.58
C THR A 192 8.95 -13.40 6.78
N ILE A 193 10.26 -13.53 6.94
CA ILE A 193 10.88 -14.31 8.02
C ILE A 193 10.98 -13.43 9.28
N LEU A 194 10.38 -13.93 10.35
CA LEU A 194 10.38 -13.34 11.69
C LEU A 194 11.34 -14.14 12.58
N GLN A 195 12.39 -13.47 13.07
CA GLN A 195 13.35 -14.04 14.02
C GLN A 195 12.92 -13.74 15.46
N PHE A 196 12.79 -14.78 16.28
CA PHE A 196 12.48 -14.76 17.72
C PHE A 196 13.59 -15.49 18.49
N ASP A 197 14.39 -14.77 19.29
CA ASP A 197 15.53 -15.37 20.02
C ASP A 197 16.35 -16.32 19.11
N GLU A 198 16.29 -17.64 19.33
CA GLU A 198 16.99 -18.67 18.55
C GLU A 198 16.14 -19.34 17.44
N THR A 199 14.88 -18.95 17.26
CA THR A 199 13.94 -19.57 16.30
C THR A 199 13.42 -18.57 15.28
N ALA A 200 13.25 -18.98 14.03
CA ALA A 200 12.63 -18.17 13.00
C ALA A 200 11.40 -18.85 12.38
N TYR A 201 10.45 -18.04 11.92
CA TYR A 201 9.31 -18.49 11.14
C TYR A 201 9.07 -17.54 9.97
N SER A 202 8.86 -18.06 8.76
CA SER A 202 8.20 -17.29 7.71
C SER A 202 6.69 -17.32 7.95
N PHE A 203 5.98 -16.30 7.48
CA PHE A 203 4.52 -16.33 7.45
C PHE A 203 4.00 -16.19 6.01
N SER A 204 2.87 -16.83 5.75
CA SER A 204 2.10 -16.67 4.51
C SER A 204 0.60 -16.62 4.82
N HIS A 205 -0.14 -15.88 4.01
CA HIS A 205 -1.59 -15.80 4.15
C HIS A 205 -2.30 -16.98 3.55
N GLU A 206 -3.42 -17.29 4.18
CA GLU A 206 -4.41 -18.26 3.76
C GLU A 206 -5.80 -17.64 3.96
N ASP A 207 -6.83 -18.14 3.27
CA ASP A 207 -8.17 -17.52 3.26
C ASP A 207 -8.72 -17.24 4.68
N ASP A 208 -8.43 -18.14 5.62
CA ASP A 208 -8.90 -18.12 6.99
C ASP A 208 -7.83 -17.74 8.03
N GLY A 209 -6.59 -17.38 7.64
CA GLY A 209 -5.53 -17.19 8.61
C GLY A 209 -4.12 -17.01 8.08
N LEU A 210 -3.15 -17.34 8.92
CA LEU A 210 -1.72 -17.40 8.60
C LEU A 210 -1.20 -18.83 8.76
N LEU A 211 -0.28 -19.20 7.87
CA LEU A 211 0.61 -20.33 8.05
C LEU A 211 1.99 -19.82 8.46
N LEU A 212 2.45 -20.18 9.66
CA LEU A 212 3.83 -19.96 10.04
C LEU A 212 4.64 -21.21 9.72
N THR A 213 5.72 -21.07 8.96
CA THR A 213 6.63 -22.18 8.63
C THR A 213 7.95 -21.96 9.32
N LYS A 214 8.40 -22.92 10.13
CA LYS A 214 9.69 -22.78 10.84
C LYS A 214 10.81 -22.76 9.82
N MET A 215 11.66 -21.75 9.93
CA MET A 215 12.80 -21.53 9.05
C MET A 215 14.09 -21.95 9.73
N LYS A 216 15.07 -22.35 8.93
CA LYS A 216 16.44 -22.63 9.35
C LYS A 216 17.39 -21.80 8.48
N CYS A 217 18.25 -21.03 9.13
CA CYS A 217 19.35 -20.34 8.46
C CYS A 217 20.46 -21.35 8.14
N ASP A 218 21.05 -21.24 6.95
CA ASP A 218 22.30 -21.91 6.65
C ASP A 218 23.43 -21.34 7.53
N THR A 219 24.32 -22.20 8.01
CA THR A 219 25.44 -21.79 8.87
C THR A 219 26.62 -21.22 8.07
N GLU A 220 26.72 -21.57 6.79
CA GLU A 220 27.77 -21.12 5.87
C GLU A 220 27.32 -19.88 5.07
N ASP A 221 26.01 -19.70 4.90
CA ASP A 221 25.40 -18.55 4.21
C ASP A 221 24.26 -17.92 5.05
N PRO A 222 24.54 -16.83 5.79
CA PRO A 222 23.55 -16.16 6.64
C PRO A 222 22.34 -15.55 5.90
N GLU A 223 22.40 -15.45 4.58
CA GLU A 223 21.28 -14.98 3.74
C GLU A 223 20.44 -16.13 3.19
N SER A 224 20.91 -17.38 3.34
CA SER A 224 20.20 -18.57 2.89
C SER A 224 19.30 -19.12 4.00
N TRP A 225 18.00 -19.17 3.72
CA TRP A 225 16.98 -19.64 4.64
C TRP A 225 16.13 -20.75 4.01
N GLU A 226 15.99 -21.86 4.73
CA GLU A 226 15.23 -23.01 4.27
C GLU A 226 14.01 -23.27 5.15
N ALA A 227 12.88 -23.55 4.49
CA ALA A 227 11.66 -24.00 5.17
C ALA A 227 11.84 -25.42 5.71
N THR A 228 11.39 -25.66 6.94
CA THR A 228 11.30 -27.00 7.52
C THR A 228 9.89 -27.54 7.42
N GLU A 229 9.68 -28.84 7.67
CA GLU A 229 8.34 -29.45 7.70
C GLU A 229 7.46 -28.97 8.88
N LYS A 230 8.02 -28.20 9.82
CA LYS A 230 7.29 -27.76 11.02
C LYS A 230 6.51 -26.49 10.73
N THR A 231 5.19 -26.56 10.88
CA THR A 231 4.28 -25.44 10.67
C THR A 231 3.38 -25.18 11.87
N ILE A 232 2.89 -23.94 11.98
CA ILE A 232 1.87 -23.51 12.95
C ILE A 232 0.75 -22.84 12.16
N ARG A 233 -0.48 -23.33 12.29
CA ARG A 233 -1.67 -22.71 11.71
C ARG A 233 -2.29 -21.75 12.72
N LEU A 234 -2.55 -20.53 12.26
CA LEU A 234 -3.22 -19.48 13.01
C LEU A 234 -4.45 -19.03 12.23
N TYR A 235 -5.64 -19.16 12.82
CA TYR A 235 -6.89 -18.77 12.20
C TYR A 235 -7.25 -17.33 12.58
N HIS A 236 -7.83 -16.54 11.68
CA HIS A 236 -8.35 -15.23 12.06
C HIS A 236 -9.43 -15.34 13.12
N VAL A 237 -9.35 -14.46 14.12
CA VAL A 237 -10.44 -14.29 15.09
C VAL A 237 -11.70 -13.85 14.33
N LEU A 238 -12.84 -14.47 14.65
CA LEU A 238 -14.13 -14.05 14.08
C LEU A 238 -14.37 -12.56 14.36
N PRO A 239 -14.93 -11.78 13.41
CA PRO A 239 -15.17 -10.35 13.62
C PRO A 239 -15.94 -10.01 14.91
N SER A 240 -16.85 -10.88 15.34
CA SER A 240 -17.61 -10.72 16.59
C SER A 240 -16.80 -10.95 17.87
N GLN A 241 -15.61 -11.54 17.76
CA GLN A 241 -14.75 -11.94 18.88
C GLN A 241 -13.45 -11.12 18.94
N MET A 242 -13.18 -10.25 17.95
CA MET A 242 -12.00 -9.40 17.95
C MET A 242 -12.03 -8.47 19.17
N LYS A 243 -10.92 -8.43 19.92
CA LYS A 243 -10.74 -7.56 21.08
C LYS A 243 -10.14 -6.21 20.71
N GLY A 244 -9.59 -6.08 19.50
CA GLY A 244 -8.94 -4.87 18.99
C GLY A 244 -7.58 -4.57 19.63
N THR A 245 -6.99 -5.54 20.32
CA THR A 245 -5.72 -5.43 21.07
C THR A 245 -4.50 -5.31 20.15
N ALA A 246 -4.64 -5.69 18.87
CA ALA A 246 -3.65 -5.43 17.83
C ALA A 246 -3.69 -3.99 17.27
N GLY A 247 -4.53 -3.10 17.82
CA GLY A 247 -4.71 -1.73 17.31
C GLY A 247 -5.57 -1.64 16.05
N LYS A 248 -6.32 -2.71 15.72
CA LYS A 248 -7.25 -2.76 14.58
C LYS A 248 -8.69 -2.91 15.07
N SER A 249 -9.62 -2.23 14.41
CA SER A 249 -11.06 -2.30 14.66
C SER A 249 -11.78 -3.40 13.87
N SER A 250 -11.12 -3.94 12.85
CA SER A 250 -11.54 -5.07 12.01
C SER A 250 -10.32 -5.61 11.24
N ARG A 251 -10.50 -6.62 10.38
CA ARG A 251 -9.38 -7.23 9.64
C ARG A 251 -8.73 -6.25 8.66
N PHE A 252 -9.53 -5.40 8.00
CA PHE A 252 -9.09 -4.55 6.91
C PHE A 252 -9.47 -3.07 7.08
N ASP A 253 -9.56 -2.57 8.31
CA ASP A 253 -9.93 -1.16 8.57
C ASP A 253 -8.99 -0.15 7.92
N PHE A 254 -7.70 -0.50 7.81
CA PHE A 254 -6.69 0.31 7.12
C PHE A 254 -7.07 0.65 5.67
N ALA A 255 -7.84 -0.21 4.98
CA ALA A 255 -8.25 0.02 3.60
C ALA A 255 -9.26 1.18 3.42
N SER A 256 -9.85 1.67 4.52
CA SER A 256 -10.70 2.87 4.54
C SER A 256 -10.04 4.08 5.23
N GLN A 257 -8.81 3.94 5.75
CA GLN A 257 -8.14 4.99 6.55
C GLN A 257 -7.13 5.82 5.76
N SER A 258 -6.41 5.19 4.83
CA SER A 258 -5.39 5.84 4.00
C SER A 258 -5.32 5.19 2.62
N LEU A 259 -4.68 5.87 1.66
CA LEU A 259 -4.41 5.26 0.37
C LEU A 259 -3.47 4.06 0.53
N LEU A 260 -3.76 2.99 -0.20
CA LEU A 260 -2.97 1.77 -0.16
C LEU A 260 -1.74 1.87 -1.08
N TYR A 261 -0.67 1.22 -0.66
CA TYR A 261 0.46 0.90 -1.51
C TYR A 261 0.15 -0.40 -2.24
N LYS A 262 0.32 -0.45 -3.56
CA LYS A 262 -0.01 -1.64 -4.36
C LYS A 262 0.74 -2.87 -3.85
N GLU A 263 2.01 -2.70 -3.48
CA GLU A 263 2.86 -3.78 -2.97
C GLU A 263 2.27 -4.47 -1.73
N SER A 264 1.62 -3.70 -0.86
CA SER A 264 1.02 -4.24 0.38
C SER A 264 -0.09 -5.27 0.12
N LEU A 265 -0.64 -5.33 -1.10
CA LEU A 265 -1.72 -6.23 -1.48
C LEU A 265 -1.24 -7.62 -1.94
N TYR A 266 0.01 -7.78 -2.39
CA TYR A 266 0.47 -9.03 -3.00
C TYR A 266 0.66 -10.20 -2.01
N GLY A 267 0.68 -9.92 -0.71
CA GLY A 267 0.75 -10.95 0.34
C GLY A 267 -0.59 -11.60 0.70
N PHE A 268 -1.73 -11.09 0.19
CA PHE A 268 -3.06 -11.58 0.53
C PHE A 268 -3.60 -12.57 -0.51
N THR A 269 -4.46 -13.49 -0.06
CA THR A 269 -5.19 -14.36 -1.00
C THR A 269 -6.26 -13.59 -1.76
N LYS A 270 -6.73 -14.17 -2.88
CA LYS A 270 -7.85 -13.62 -3.64
C LYS A 270 -9.13 -13.44 -2.80
N SER A 271 -9.42 -14.40 -1.93
CA SER A 271 -10.58 -14.33 -1.03
C SER A 271 -10.42 -13.19 -0.02
N GLU A 272 -9.21 -12.97 0.49
CA GLU A 272 -8.89 -11.86 1.38
C GLU A 272 -9.01 -10.51 0.67
N LEU A 273 -8.49 -10.35 -0.54
CA LEU A 273 -8.62 -9.13 -1.33
C LEU A 273 -10.11 -8.82 -1.60
N LYS A 274 -10.90 -9.84 -1.94
CA LYS A 274 -12.35 -9.71 -2.10
C LYS A 274 -13.01 -9.24 -0.81
N LEU A 275 -12.66 -9.82 0.34
CA LEU A 275 -13.18 -9.41 1.65
C LEU A 275 -12.77 -7.97 1.98
N MET A 276 -11.50 -7.61 1.78
CA MET A 276 -10.94 -6.27 2.00
C MET A 276 -11.72 -5.20 1.21
N ARG A 277 -11.93 -5.41 -0.09
CA ARG A 277 -12.73 -4.51 -0.92
C ARG A 277 -14.17 -4.40 -0.44
N ASN A 278 -14.78 -5.53 -0.06
CA ASN A 278 -16.17 -5.53 0.40
C ASN A 278 -16.33 -4.92 1.80
N GLU A 279 -15.29 -4.96 2.63
CA GLU A 279 -15.30 -4.33 3.96
C GLU A 279 -15.49 -2.81 3.84
N ILE A 280 -14.86 -2.18 2.84
CA ILE A 280 -15.06 -0.76 2.52
C ILE A 280 -16.56 -0.48 2.29
N TYR A 281 -17.22 -1.23 1.42
CA TYR A 281 -18.67 -1.09 1.19
C TYR A 281 -19.50 -1.39 2.45
N ALA A 282 -19.10 -2.42 3.22
CA ALA A 282 -19.80 -2.83 4.44
C ALA A 282 -19.81 -1.72 5.50
N ARG A 283 -18.70 -0.99 5.65
CA ARG A 283 -18.58 0.13 6.61
C ARG A 283 -19.60 1.24 6.36
N HIS A 284 -20.04 1.41 5.11
CA HIS A 284 -21.07 2.37 4.72
C HIS A 284 -22.50 1.78 4.72
N GLY A 285 -22.65 0.50 5.04
CA GLY A 285 -23.93 -0.19 5.14
C GLY A 285 -24.43 -0.80 3.83
N TYR A 286 -23.53 -1.17 2.91
CA TYR A 286 -23.88 -1.89 1.68
C TYR A 286 -24.57 -3.21 2.01
N GLN A 287 -25.73 -3.49 1.41
CA GLN A 287 -26.45 -4.74 1.60
C GLN A 287 -25.97 -5.79 0.59
N PHE A 288 -25.28 -6.82 1.08
CA PHE A 288 -24.78 -7.92 0.26
C PHE A 288 -25.88 -8.94 -0.08
N SER A 289 -25.89 -9.40 -1.32
CA SER A 289 -26.76 -10.47 -1.82
C SER A 289 -26.05 -11.83 -1.92
N THR A 290 -24.73 -11.84 -2.10
CA THR A 290 -23.95 -13.07 -2.19
C THR A 290 -23.83 -13.75 -0.82
N HIS A 291 -23.89 -15.08 -0.80
CA HIS A 291 -23.95 -15.85 0.44
C HIS A 291 -22.72 -15.64 1.32
N ASP A 292 -21.53 -15.69 0.72
CA ASP A 292 -20.24 -15.50 1.38
C ASP A 292 -20.11 -14.15 2.10
N MET A 293 -20.38 -13.04 1.39
CA MET A 293 -20.27 -11.70 1.96
C MET A 293 -21.35 -11.45 3.01
N LYS A 294 -22.59 -11.92 2.76
CA LYS A 294 -23.68 -11.80 3.72
C LYS A 294 -23.36 -12.56 5.01
N GLU A 295 -22.85 -13.79 4.89
CA GLU A 295 -22.48 -14.60 6.06
C GLU A 295 -21.35 -13.92 6.85
N TYR A 296 -20.27 -13.52 6.19
CA TYR A 296 -19.12 -12.90 6.83
C TYR A 296 -19.51 -11.60 7.54
N PHE A 297 -20.08 -10.62 6.83
CA PHE A 297 -20.40 -9.32 7.41
C PHE A 297 -21.53 -9.37 8.43
N SER A 298 -22.42 -10.36 8.39
CA SER A 298 -23.42 -10.57 9.46
C SER A 298 -22.80 -10.88 10.83
N LYS A 299 -21.56 -11.37 10.85
CA LYS A 299 -20.78 -11.62 12.07
C LYS A 299 -20.01 -10.38 12.54
N CYS A 300 -19.99 -9.29 11.77
CA CYS A 300 -19.33 -8.04 12.14
C CYS A 300 -20.27 -7.17 12.99
N PRO A 301 -19.97 -6.91 14.28
CA PRO A 301 -20.87 -6.14 15.16
C PRO A 301 -21.13 -4.69 14.70
N TRP A 302 -20.18 -4.12 13.95
CA TRP A 302 -20.26 -2.76 13.41
C TRP A 302 -21.07 -2.67 12.11
N TYR A 303 -21.39 -3.79 11.44
CA TYR A 303 -22.07 -3.79 10.15
C TYR A 303 -23.58 -3.60 10.27
N LYS A 304 -24.11 -2.58 9.57
CA LYS A 304 -25.55 -2.25 9.55
C LYS A 304 -26.03 -1.97 8.10
N PRO A 305 -26.69 -2.93 7.43
CA PRO A 305 -27.15 -2.72 6.06
C PRO A 305 -28.28 -1.68 5.97
N ARG A 306 -28.22 -0.79 4.96
CA ARG A 306 -29.13 0.36 4.79
C ARG A 306 -30.19 0.22 3.68
N GLY A 307 -30.15 -0.86 2.90
CA GLY A 307 -31.15 -1.15 1.85
C GLY A 307 -31.03 -0.35 0.55
N ASN A 308 -30.21 0.70 0.50
CA ASN A 308 -29.96 1.49 -0.71
C ASN A 308 -28.47 1.50 -1.07
N ASN A 309 -28.05 0.52 -1.86
CA ASN A 309 -26.65 0.38 -2.25
C ASN A 309 -26.14 1.52 -3.13
N ASN A 310 -27.00 2.19 -3.90
CA ASN A 310 -26.59 3.33 -4.73
C ASN A 310 -26.18 4.54 -3.86
N ALA A 311 -26.94 4.80 -2.78
CA ALA A 311 -26.57 5.84 -1.82
C ALA A 311 -25.25 5.50 -1.12
N VAL A 312 -25.07 4.23 -0.74
CA VAL A 312 -23.82 3.76 -0.12
C VAL A 312 -22.60 4.01 -1.02
N VAL A 313 -22.69 3.66 -2.31
CA VAL A 313 -21.58 3.89 -3.27
C VAL A 313 -21.28 5.37 -3.44
N ALA A 314 -22.31 6.23 -3.41
CA ALA A 314 -22.14 7.68 -3.57
C ALA A 314 -21.52 8.36 -2.34
N GLU A 315 -21.55 7.73 -1.16
CA GLU A 315 -20.98 8.25 0.08
C GLU A 315 -19.51 7.86 0.30
N LEU A 316 -18.96 6.97 -0.54
CA LEU A 316 -17.56 6.56 -0.46
C LEU A 316 -16.62 7.74 -0.66
N SER A 317 -15.62 7.86 0.22
CA SER A 317 -14.55 8.85 0.08
C SER A 317 -13.69 8.61 -1.15
N GLU A 318 -12.93 9.63 -1.58
CA GLU A 318 -11.98 9.48 -2.70
C GLU A 318 -10.93 8.40 -2.42
N VAL A 319 -10.42 8.31 -1.18
CA VAL A 319 -9.50 7.26 -0.72
C VAL A 319 -10.11 5.87 -0.91
N GLU A 320 -11.32 5.67 -0.44
CA GLU A 320 -12.03 4.38 -0.56
C GLU A 320 -12.29 4.01 -2.02
N GLN A 321 -12.70 4.96 -2.85
CA GLN A 321 -12.92 4.73 -4.28
C GLN A 321 -11.65 4.31 -5.01
N LEU A 322 -10.51 4.92 -4.68
CA LEU A 322 -9.20 4.57 -5.26
C LEU A 322 -8.72 3.21 -4.76
N ASN A 323 -8.82 2.94 -3.45
CA ASN A 323 -8.44 1.66 -2.86
C ASN A 323 -9.29 0.51 -3.42
N ILE A 324 -10.60 0.71 -3.60
CA ILE A 324 -11.48 -0.28 -4.26
C ILE A 324 -10.99 -0.62 -5.67
N GLN A 325 -10.58 0.38 -6.45
CA GLN A 325 -10.07 0.18 -7.81
C GLN A 325 -8.73 -0.56 -7.78
N LEU A 326 -7.81 -0.17 -6.89
CA LEU A 326 -6.50 -0.79 -6.74
C LEU A 326 -6.61 -2.26 -6.30
N ILE A 327 -7.44 -2.56 -5.29
CA ILE A 327 -7.70 -3.93 -4.83
C ILE A 327 -8.31 -4.77 -5.96
N LYS A 328 -9.32 -4.24 -6.68
CA LYS A 328 -9.91 -4.90 -7.85
C LYS A 328 -8.89 -5.25 -8.91
N ARG A 329 -7.89 -4.39 -9.09
CA ARG A 329 -6.84 -4.62 -10.07
C ARG A 329 -5.94 -5.77 -9.64
N VAL A 330 -5.46 -5.75 -8.39
CA VAL A 330 -4.62 -6.83 -7.86
C VAL A 330 -5.39 -8.17 -7.88
N GLU A 331 -6.68 -8.18 -7.53
CA GLU A 331 -7.53 -9.37 -7.68
C GLU A 331 -7.51 -9.96 -9.10
N LYS A 332 -7.59 -9.11 -10.14
CA LYS A 332 -7.52 -9.56 -11.55
C LYS A 332 -6.12 -10.04 -11.95
N GLU A 333 -5.07 -9.42 -11.42
CA GLU A 333 -3.69 -9.82 -11.70
C GLU A 333 -3.39 -11.21 -11.10
N SER A 334 -3.88 -11.48 -9.88
CA SER A 334 -3.79 -12.81 -9.27
C SER A 334 -4.53 -13.89 -10.07
N GLU A 335 -5.67 -13.56 -10.71
CA GLU A 335 -6.42 -14.49 -11.58
C GLU A 335 -5.69 -14.88 -12.86
N ALA A 336 -4.81 -14.03 -13.38
CA ALA A 336 -4.08 -14.30 -14.62
C ALA A 336 -2.84 -15.19 -14.42
N ASN A 337 -2.42 -15.36 -13.17
CA ASN A 337 -1.22 -16.10 -12.77
C ASN A 337 -1.52 -17.50 -12.20
N GLU A 338 -2.80 -17.86 -12.06
CA GLU A 338 -3.31 -19.21 -11.75
C GLU A 338 -3.71 -19.96 -13.03
#